data_AF-Q8KEU9-F1
#
_entry.id   AF-Q8KEU9-F1
#
_cell.length_a   1.000
_cell.length_b   1.000
_cell.length_c   1.000
_cell.angle_alpha   90.00
_cell.angle_beta   90.00
_cell.angle_gamma   90.00
#
_symmetry.space_group_name_H-M   'P 1'
#
loop_
_entity.id
_entity.type
_entity.pdbx_description
1 polymer ?
#
loop_
_entity_poly.entity_id
_entity_poly.type
_entity_poly.pdbx_seq_one_letter_code
_entity_poly.pdbx_strand_id
1 'polypeptide(L)' 'MHLSIPLKQMSVEEKLQAIEEIWADLASTPANIPSPAWHADVLQVREERIAEGRAQFLDIEEAKKAVRERLG' A
#
# COMPACT_ATOMS: atom_id res chain seq x y z
N MET A 1 13.15 -18.44 -16.57
CA MET A 1 14.12 -17.34 -16.68
C MET A 1 14.49 -16.89 -15.27
N HIS A 2 15.76 -16.57 -15.03
CA HIS A 2 16.21 -15.99 -13.77
C HIS A 2 16.56 -14.53 -14.02
N LEU A 3 15.81 -13.60 -13.43
CA LEU A 3 16.12 -12.17 -13.47
C LEU A 3 17.12 -11.87 -12.35
N SER A 4 18.32 -11.41 -12.72
CA SER A 4 19.35 -10.99 -11.76
C SER A 4 19.55 -9.48 -11.87
N ILE A 5 19.09 -8.74 -10.86
CA ILE A 5 19.33 -7.30 -10.74
C ILE A 5 20.58 -7.10 -9.87
N PRO A 6 21.61 -6.38 -10.31
CA PRO A 6 22.85 -6.19 -9.56
C PRO A 6 22.68 -5.16 -8.42
N LEU A 7 21.78 -5.44 -7.48
CA LEU A 7 21.38 -4.53 -6.39
C LEU A 7 22.56 -4.00 -5.56
N LYS A 8 23.67 -4.73 -5.47
CA LYS A 8 24.87 -4.29 -4.73
C LYS A 8 25.63 -3.15 -5.43
N GLN A 9 25.45 -2.97 -6.73
CA GLN A 9 26.12 -1.95 -7.53
C GLN A 9 25.28 -0.66 -7.64
N MET A 10 23.99 -0.75 -7.32
CA MET A 10 23.07 0.39 -7.41
C MET A 10 23.16 1.29 -6.18
N SER A 11 23.07 2.60 -6.42
CA SER A 11 22.83 3.61 -5.39
C SER A 11 21.45 3.42 -4.75
N VAL A 12 21.17 4.15 -3.67
CA VAL A 12 19.85 4.12 -3.03
C VAL A 12 18.79 4.68 -3.96
N GLU A 13 19.10 5.79 -4.64
CA GLU A 13 18.23 6.46 -5.60
C GLU A 13 17.88 5.53 -6.76
N GLU A 14 18.88 4.83 -7.33
CA GLU A 14 18.66 3.88 -8.41
C GLU A 14 17.76 2.71 -7.99
N LYS A 15 17.90 2.23 -6.75
CA LYS A 15 17.02 1.17 -6.22
C LYS A 15 15.59 1.66 -6.07
N LEU A 16 15.40 2.86 -5.54
CA LEU A 16 14.08 3.44 -5.37
C LEU A 16 13.41 3.64 -6.74
N GLN A 17 14.15 4.18 -7.71
CA GLN A 17 13.64 4.34 -9.07
C GLN A 17 13.26 2.99 -9.71
N ALA A 18 14.08 1.96 -9.55
CA ALA A 18 13.75 0.63 -10.04
C ALA A 18 12.48 0.06 -9.39
N ILE A 19 12.27 0.30 -8.09
CA ILE A 19 11.04 -0.10 -7.40
C ILE A 19 9.83 0.62 -8.00
N GLU A 20 9.93 1.94 -8.23
CA GLU A 20 8.84 2.73 -8.82
C GLU A 20 8.51 2.29 -10.24
N GLU A 21 9.51 2.02 -11.08
CA GLU A 21 9.31 1.54 -12.46
C GLU A 21 8.65 0.16 -12.48
N ILE A 22 9.13 -0.77 -11.63
CA ILE A 22 8.51 -2.09 -11.47
C ILE A 22 7.07 -1.93 -10.99
N TRP A 23 6.83 -1.08 -9.99
CA TRP A 23 5.50 -0.88 -9.44
C TRP A 23 4.54 -0.27 -10.46
N ALA A 24 4.98 0.70 -11.26
CA ALA A 24 4.18 1.31 -12.32
C ALA A 24 3.80 0.30 -13.41
N ASP A 25 4.73 -0.56 -13.83
CA ASP A 25 4.46 -1.64 -14.80
C ASP A 25 3.42 -2.62 -14.25
N LEU A 26 3.62 -3.11 -13.03
CA LEU A 26 2.70 -4.01 -12.35
C LEU A 26 1.30 -3.40 -12.17
N ALA A 27 1.23 -2.14 -11.77
CA ALA A 27 -0.01 -1.40 -11.57
C ALA A 27 -0.78 -1.14 -12.88
N SER A 28 -0.09 -1.13 -14.03
CA SER A 28 -0.72 -0.96 -15.34
C SER A 28 -1.65 -2.12 -15.73
N THR A 29 -1.42 -3.31 -15.14
CA THR A 29 -2.20 -4.51 -15.42
C THR A 29 -2.70 -5.17 -14.11
N PRO A 30 -3.65 -4.54 -13.40
CA PRO A 30 -4.07 -4.98 -12.06
C PRO A 30 -4.66 -6.40 -12.03
N ALA A 31 -5.18 -6.89 -13.16
CA ALA A 31 -5.66 -8.27 -13.28
C ALA A 31 -4.55 -9.32 -13.06
N ASN A 32 -3.28 -8.97 -13.31
CA ASN A 32 -2.14 -9.87 -13.10
C ASN A 32 -1.74 -9.99 -11.62
N ILE A 33 -2.23 -9.09 -10.77
CA ILE A 33 -1.99 -9.10 -9.32
C ILE A 33 -3.35 -9.11 -8.62
N PRO A 34 -4.03 -10.27 -8.59
CA PRO A 34 -5.30 -10.37 -7.89
C PRO A 34 -5.09 -10.05 -6.41
N SER A 35 -5.98 -9.23 -5.86
CA SER A 35 -6.00 -9.02 -4.41
C SER A 35 -6.24 -10.34 -3.69
N PRO A 36 -5.62 -10.56 -2.52
CA PRO A 36 -5.93 -11.72 -1.69
C PRO A 36 -7.42 -11.79 -1.37
N ALA A 37 -8.00 -13.00 -1.25
CA ALA A 37 -9.44 -13.16 -1.01
C ALA A 37 -9.94 -12.37 0.21
N TRP A 38 -9.13 -12.32 1.28
CA TRP A 38 -9.48 -11.62 2.53
C TRP A 38 -9.55 -10.09 2.40
N HIS A 39 -9.00 -9.49 1.34
CA HIS A 39 -9.04 -8.03 1.16
C HIS A 39 -10.49 -7.53 1.06
N ALA A 40 -11.34 -8.26 0.32
CA ALA A 40 -12.73 -7.88 0.14
C ALA A 40 -13.48 -7.89 1.48
N ASP A 41 -13.28 -8.93 2.28
CA ASP A 41 -13.91 -9.07 3.61
C ASP A 41 -13.52 -7.91 4.54
N VAL A 42 -12.23 -7.53 4.54
CA VAL A 42 -11.75 -6.41 5.37
C VAL A 42 -12.32 -5.06 4.90
N LEU A 43 -12.45 -4.84 3.60
CA LEU A 43 -13.05 -3.62 3.05
C LEU A 43 -14.54 -3.54 3.41
N GLN A 44 -15.28 -4.63 3.23
CA GLN A 44 -16.70 -4.68 3.58
C GLN A 44 -16.92 -4.35 5.06
N VAL A 45 -16.16 -4.97 5.97
CA VAL A 45 -16.26 -4.70 7.42
C VAL A 45 -15.95 -3.23 7.74
N ARG A 46 -15.04 -2.59 7.01
CA ARG A 46 -14.73 -1.16 7.19
C ARG A 46 -15.85 -0.26 6.68
N GLU A 47 -16.42 -0.57 5.52
CA GLU A 47 -17.55 0.15 4.95
C GLU A 47 -18.78 0.10 5.87
N GLU A 48 -19.10 -1.08 6.41
CA GLU A 48 -20.18 -1.27 7.38
C GLU A 48 -19.99 -0.37 8.63
N ARG A 49 -18.79 -0.36 9.20
CA ARG A 49 -18.48 0.51 10.35
C ARG A 49 -18.64 1.98 10.04
N ILE A 50 -18.31 2.41 8.82
CA ILE A 50 -18.51 3.80 8.40
C ILE A 50 -20.01 4.12 8.28
N ALA A 51 -20.78 3.23 7.64
CA ALA A 51 -22.23 3.39 7.50
C ALA A 51 -22.96 3.44 8.85
N GLU A 52 -22.48 2.71 9.85
CA GLU A 52 -22.99 2.72 11.22
C GLU A 52 -22.47 3.88 12.08
N GLY A 53 -21.59 4.74 11.54
CA GLY A 53 -20.98 5.86 12.29
C GLY A 53 -19.93 5.43 13.32
N ARG A 54 -19.46 4.17 13.27
CA ARG A 54 -18.42 3.60 14.15
C ARG A 54 -17.00 3.84 13.62
N ALA A 55 -16.87 4.32 12.39
CA ALA A 55 -15.61 4.71 11.77
C ALA A 55 -15.82 5.92 10.86
N GLN A 56 -14.75 6.66 10.60
CA GLN A 56 -14.74 7.78 9.66
C GLN A 56 -13.40 7.84 8.95
N PHE A 57 -13.41 8.45 7.77
CA PHE A 57 -12.16 8.86 7.13
C PHE A 57 -11.59 10.06 7.88
N LEU A 58 -10.26 10.10 7.97
CA LEU A 58 -9.52 11.23 8.52
C LEU A 58 -8.67 11.82 7.40
N ASP A 59 -8.39 13.12 7.52
CA ASP A 59 -7.29 13.69 6.75
C ASP A 59 -5.97 12.98 7.10
N ILE A 60 -5.04 12.91 6.15
CA ILE A 60 -3.79 12.19 6.36
C ILE A 60 -2.95 12.78 7.49
N GLU A 61 -3.00 14.09 7.71
CA GLU A 61 -2.28 14.74 8.81
C GLU A 61 -2.94 14.46 10.16
N GLU A 62 -4.27 14.39 10.20
CA GLU A 62 -5.03 13.97 11.39
C GLU A 62 -4.74 12.52 11.74
N ALA A 63 -4.73 11.62 10.75
CA ALA A 63 -4.40 10.21 10.93
C ALA A 63 -2.97 10.03 11.49
N LYS A 64 -1.99 10.73 10.90
CA LYS A 64 -0.59 10.73 11.40
C LYS A 64 -0.49 11.24 12.83
N LYS A 65 -1.27 12.26 13.20
CA LYS A 65 -1.31 12.79 14.57
C LYS A 65 -1.88 11.75 15.53
N ALA A 66 -3.03 11.17 15.21
CA ALA A 66 -3.68 10.15 16.05
C ALA A 66 -2.80 8.92 16.30
N VAL A 67 -2.06 8.47 15.27
CA VAL A 67 -1.10 7.35 15.43
C VAL A 67 0.03 7.73 16.37
N ARG A 68 0.61 8.93 16.23
CA ARG A 68 1.68 9.40 17.13
C ARG A 68 1.21 9.51 18.58
N GLU A 69 0.00 10.05 18.81
CA GLU A 69 -0.58 10.17 20.15
C GLU A 69 -0.89 8.83 20.81
N ARG A 70 -1.12 7.78 20.02
CA ARG A 70 -1.39 6.42 20.52
C ARG A 70 -0.12 5.60 20.80
N LEU A 71 0.98 5.94 20.14
CA LEU A 71 2.25 5.21 20.22
C LEU A 71 3.31 5.91 21.09
N GLY A 72 3.16 7.22 21.33
CA GLY A 72 3.97 7.99 22.28
C GLY A 72 3.49 7.82 23.70
#